data_AF-A0A963WEU6-F1
#
_entry.id   AF-A0A963WEU6-F1
#
_cell.length_a   1.000
_cell.length_b   1.000
_cell.length_c   1.000
_cell.angle_alpha   90.00
_cell.angle_beta   90.00
_cell.angle_gamma   90.00
#
_symmetry.space_group_name_H-M   'P 1'
#
loop_
_entity.id
_entity.type
_entity.pdbx_description
1 polymer ?
#
loop_
_entity_poly.entity_id
_entity_poly.type
_entity_poly.pdbx_seq_one_letter_code
_entity_poly.pdbx_strand_id
1 'polypeptide(L)'
;WIPATWIPRLGPLEWVLNTPSAHRLHHAANLEYLDGNYGGVLIVFDRLFGTYIPERADLKPRYGLVKPLTGYNLLTVEFGQWRDLWRDLRGARSVGEALGYLWRPPGWRPGGGETTEELRQRAALAAEPMAEPAGTAAQIAPTA
;
A
#
# COMPACT_ATOMS: atom_id res chain seq x y z
N TRP A 1 -17.74 11.27 5.94
CA TRP A 1 -18.56 10.43 5.05
C TRP A 1 -18.15 9.00 5.31
N ILE A 2 -19.01 8.21 5.96
CA ILE A 2 -18.63 6.94 6.57
C ILE A 2 -18.57 5.89 5.45
N PRO A 3 -17.55 5.01 5.37
CA PRO A 3 -17.50 3.89 4.43
C PRO A 3 -18.78 3.06 4.58
N ALA A 4 -19.77 3.36 3.75
CA ALA A 4 -21.10 2.78 3.83
C ALA A 4 -21.04 1.37 3.24
N THR A 5 -20.61 0.41 4.06
CA THR A 5 -20.38 -1.00 3.67
C THR A 5 -21.64 -1.69 3.17
N TRP A 6 -22.81 -1.18 3.52
CA TRP A 6 -24.11 -1.68 3.06
C TRP A 6 -24.48 -1.20 1.65
N ILE A 7 -23.78 -0.21 1.08
CA ILE A 7 -24.02 0.26 -0.28
C ILE A 7 -23.19 -0.61 -1.25
N PRO A 8 -23.84 -1.36 -2.15
CA PRO A 8 -23.14 -2.16 -3.15
C PRO A 8 -22.47 -1.25 -4.20
N ARG A 9 -21.71 -1.84 -5.10
CA ARG A 9 -21.15 -1.12 -6.26
C ARG A 9 -22.27 -0.52 -7.09
N LEU A 10 -22.07 0.71 -7.57
CA LEU A 10 -23.10 1.49 -8.27
C LEU A 10 -23.04 1.35 -9.81
N GLY A 11 -22.37 0.31 -10.31
CA GLY A 11 -22.29 0.02 -11.74
C GLY A 11 -21.59 1.14 -12.52
N PRO A 12 -22.21 1.71 -13.58
CA PRO A 12 -21.59 2.74 -14.41
C PRO A 12 -21.08 3.98 -13.66
N LEU A 13 -21.69 4.32 -12.52
CA LEU A 13 -21.27 5.49 -11.73
C LEU A 13 -19.85 5.35 -11.17
N GLU A 14 -19.36 4.12 -10.96
CA GLU A 14 -17.98 3.80 -10.51
C GLU A 14 -16.91 4.23 -11.52
N TRP A 15 -17.29 4.61 -12.74
CA TRP A 15 -16.37 5.11 -13.76
C TRP A 15 -16.08 6.59 -13.62
N VAL A 16 -17.00 7.37 -13.01
CA VAL A 16 -16.93 8.83 -12.97
C VAL A 16 -16.83 9.35 -11.55
N LEU A 17 -17.61 8.79 -10.62
CA LEU A 17 -17.73 9.28 -9.24
C LEU A 17 -16.89 8.46 -8.26
N ASN A 18 -16.43 9.09 -7.20
CA ASN A 18 -15.96 8.41 -6.00
C ASN A 18 -17.17 7.86 -5.24
N THR A 19 -17.59 6.66 -5.62
CA THR A 19 -18.70 5.93 -4.99
C THR A 19 -18.30 5.45 -3.58
N PRO A 20 -19.27 5.00 -2.75
CA PRO A 20 -18.95 4.36 -1.48
C PRO A 20 -17.97 3.18 -1.61
N SER A 21 -18.00 2.43 -2.71
CA SER A 21 -17.05 1.36 -3.02
C SER A 21 -15.63 1.88 -3.22
N ALA A 22 -15.43 2.86 -4.10
CA ALA A 22 -14.11 3.45 -4.33
C ALA A 22 -13.55 4.12 -3.06
N HIS A 23 -14.41 4.80 -2.30
CA HIS A 23 -14.05 5.48 -1.05
C HIS A 23 -13.68 4.52 0.09
N ARG A 24 -14.27 3.30 0.14
CA ARG A 24 -13.85 2.27 1.11
C ARG A 24 -12.38 1.90 0.92
N LEU A 25 -11.95 1.77 -0.32
CA LEU A 25 -10.59 1.39 -0.66
C LEU A 25 -9.59 2.51 -0.35
N HIS A 26 -9.97 3.77 -0.54
CA HIS A 26 -9.17 4.92 -0.10
C HIS A 26 -8.85 4.86 1.41
N HIS A 27 -9.78 4.35 2.23
CA HIS A 27 -9.60 4.20 3.67
C HIS A 27 -9.08 2.82 4.12
N ALA A 28 -8.71 1.96 3.18
CA ALA A 28 -8.23 0.63 3.48
C ALA A 28 -6.73 0.62 3.82
N ALA A 29 -6.36 -0.24 4.76
CA ALA A 29 -4.99 -0.52 5.20
C ALA A 29 -4.49 -1.89 4.72
N ASN A 30 -5.21 -2.55 3.80
CA ASN A 30 -4.72 -3.75 3.09
C ASN A 30 -3.64 -3.34 2.11
N LEU A 31 -2.57 -4.12 1.98
CA LEU A 31 -1.47 -3.82 1.07
C LEU A 31 -1.94 -3.69 -0.40
N GLU A 32 -2.96 -4.46 -0.77
CA GLU A 32 -3.59 -4.47 -2.09
C GLU A 32 -4.39 -3.20 -2.40
N TYR A 33 -4.80 -2.45 -1.36
CA TYR A 33 -5.64 -1.26 -1.48
C TYR A 33 -4.91 0.03 -1.07
N LEU A 34 -3.67 -0.05 -0.60
CA LEU A 34 -2.86 1.12 -0.26
C LEU A 34 -2.58 1.99 -1.48
N ASP A 35 -2.45 3.29 -1.24
CA ASP A 35 -2.03 4.28 -2.23
C ASP A 35 -2.87 4.25 -3.52
N GLY A 36 -4.19 4.36 -3.36
CA GLY A 36 -5.11 4.48 -4.48
C GLY A 36 -6.42 5.19 -4.13
N ASN A 37 -7.22 5.44 -5.17
CA ASN A 37 -8.54 6.09 -5.09
C ASN A 37 -8.51 7.45 -4.35
N TYR A 38 -7.59 8.34 -4.74
CA TYR A 38 -7.36 9.64 -4.13
C TYR A 38 -8.43 10.69 -4.46
N GLY A 39 -9.15 10.53 -5.58
CA GLY A 39 -10.11 11.52 -6.06
C GLY A 39 -11.28 11.68 -5.09
N GLY A 40 -11.45 12.87 -4.51
CA GLY A 40 -12.49 13.10 -3.49
C GLY A 40 -13.94 12.99 -4.00
N VAL A 41 -14.21 13.50 -5.21
CA VAL A 41 -15.54 13.45 -5.85
C VAL A 41 -15.50 12.67 -7.16
N LEU A 42 -14.46 12.88 -7.98
CA LEU A 42 -14.32 12.26 -9.29
C LEU A 42 -13.21 11.21 -9.26
N ILE A 43 -13.56 9.97 -9.62
CA ILE A 43 -12.59 8.86 -9.72
C ILE A 43 -11.85 8.83 -11.06
N VAL A 44 -12.27 9.68 -12.01
CA VAL A 44 -11.67 9.78 -13.35
C VAL A 44 -10.18 10.10 -13.27
N PHE A 45 -9.76 10.93 -12.32
CA PHE A 45 -8.35 11.28 -12.12
C PHE A 45 -7.53 10.06 -11.72
N ASP A 46 -8.04 9.21 -10.83
CA ASP A 46 -7.37 7.97 -10.46
C ASP A 46 -7.19 7.01 -11.63
N ARG A 47 -8.16 7.00 -12.56
CA ARG A 47 -8.05 6.20 -13.78
C ARG A 47 -7.01 6.78 -14.73
N LEU A 48 -6.97 8.11 -14.87
CA LEU A 48 -6.03 8.82 -15.74
C LEU A 48 -4.59 8.69 -15.26
N PHE A 49 -4.37 8.76 -13.95
CA PHE A 49 -3.04 8.70 -13.33
C PHE A 49 -2.65 7.31 -12.83
N GLY A 50 -3.51 6.30 -13.05
CA GLY A 50 -3.20 4.89 -12.72
C GLY A 50 -3.25 4.55 -11.24
N THR A 51 -3.93 5.34 -10.41
CA THR A 51 -4.12 5.11 -8.96
C THR A 51 -5.47 4.48 -8.62
N TYR A 52 -6.29 4.14 -9.63
CA TYR A 52 -7.58 3.48 -9.41
C TYR A 52 -7.40 2.02 -9.01
N ILE A 53 -8.02 1.64 -7.89
CA ILE A 53 -8.08 0.26 -7.40
C ILE A 53 -9.55 -0.16 -7.27
N PRO A 54 -9.99 -1.24 -7.95
CA PRO A 54 -11.35 -1.75 -7.82
C PRO A 54 -11.53 -2.58 -6.55
N GLU A 55 -12.70 -2.47 -5.92
CA GLU A 55 -13.08 -3.35 -4.81
C GLU A 55 -13.22 -4.79 -5.30
N ARG A 56 -12.56 -5.73 -4.59
CA ARG A 56 -12.61 -7.16 -4.89
C ARG A 56 -13.58 -7.88 -3.96
N ALA A 57 -14.30 -8.86 -4.50
CA ALA A 57 -15.26 -9.65 -3.74
C ALA A 57 -14.58 -10.64 -2.75
N ASP A 58 -13.36 -11.08 -3.07
CA ASP A 58 -12.59 -12.04 -2.28
C ASP A 58 -11.72 -11.39 -1.20
N LEU A 59 -11.56 -10.05 -1.22
CA LEU A 59 -10.71 -9.33 -0.28
C LEU A 59 -11.45 -8.18 0.38
N LYS A 60 -11.83 -8.38 1.64
CA LYS A 60 -12.51 -7.36 2.45
C LYS A 60 -11.55 -6.23 2.86
N PRO A 61 -11.94 -4.95 2.71
CA PRO A 61 -11.19 -3.81 3.24
C PRO A 61 -11.07 -3.86 4.77
N ARG A 62 -9.85 -3.72 5.29
CA ARG A 62 -9.50 -3.50 6.68
C ARG A 62 -9.23 -2.01 6.85
N TYR A 63 -10.01 -1.34 7.66
CA TYR A 63 -9.88 0.11 7.86
C TYR A 63 -8.84 0.46 8.93
N GLY A 64 -8.35 1.70 8.85
CA GLY A 64 -7.44 2.28 9.84
C GLY A 64 -6.10 2.67 9.22
N LEU A 65 -5.11 2.89 10.07
CA LEU A 65 -3.74 3.18 9.66
C LEU A 65 -2.94 1.88 9.52
N VAL A 66 -2.02 1.84 8.55
CA VAL A 66 -1.08 0.71 8.38
C VAL A 66 -0.28 0.44 9.65
N LYS A 67 0.13 1.52 10.34
CA LYS A 67 0.72 1.49 11.68
C LYS A 67 -0.33 2.02 12.66
N PRO A 68 -1.04 1.15 13.40
CA PRO A 68 -2.13 1.56 14.26
C PRO A 68 -1.67 2.55 15.34
N LEU A 69 -2.48 3.57 15.60
CA LEU A 69 -2.33 4.43 16.77
C LEU A 69 -3.00 3.73 17.96
N THR A 70 -2.24 3.45 19.02
CA THR A 70 -2.70 2.67 20.18
C THR A 70 -3.11 3.53 21.39
N GLY A 71 -3.18 4.86 21.23
CA GLY A 71 -3.50 5.78 22.33
C GLY A 71 -4.29 7.00 21.88
N TYR A 72 -4.75 7.78 22.86
CA TYR A 72 -5.68 8.91 22.67
C TYR A 72 -5.06 10.29 22.93
N ASN A 73 -3.73 10.36 23.08
CA ASN A 73 -3.04 11.62 23.31
C ASN A 73 -3.13 12.51 22.07
N LEU A 74 -3.84 13.64 22.17
CA LEU A 74 -4.11 14.54 21.05
C LEU A 74 -2.84 15.01 20.34
N LEU A 75 -1.81 15.38 21.10
CA LEU A 75 -0.54 15.85 20.52
C LEU A 75 0.16 14.76 19.73
N THR A 76 0.06 13.51 20.16
CA THR A 76 0.66 12.38 19.45
C THR A 76 -0.11 12.05 18.17
N VAL A 77 -1.44 12.10 18.21
CA VAL A 77 -2.30 11.83 17.05
C VAL A 77 -2.08 12.89 15.97
N GLU A 78 -2.05 14.17 16.35
CA GLU A 78 -1.92 15.28 15.40
C GLU A 78 -0.47 15.49 14.93
N PHE A 79 0.50 15.48 15.84
CA PHE A 79 1.88 15.87 15.55
C PHE A 79 2.88 14.70 15.45
N GLY A 80 2.46 13.46 15.69
CA GLY A 80 3.34 12.29 15.68
C GLY A 80 4.09 12.12 14.36
N GLN A 81 3.38 12.20 13.23
CA GLN A 81 3.97 12.05 11.90
C GLN A 81 4.90 13.23 11.55
N TRP A 82 4.57 14.45 11.94
CA TRP A 82 5.44 15.62 11.76
C TRP A 82 6.75 15.48 12.53
N ARG A 83 6.68 15.00 13.76
CA ARG A 83 7.87 14.71 14.58
C ARG A 83 8.73 13.62 13.95
N ASP A 84 8.13 12.60 13.37
CA ASP A 84 8.86 11.51 12.73
C ASP A 84 9.53 11.99 11.43
N LEU A 85 8.85 12.76 10.58
CA LEU A 85 9.44 13.44 9.43
C LEU A 85 10.60 14.35 9.83
N TRP A 86 10.45 15.13 10.91
CA TRP A 86 11.52 15.99 11.43
C TRP A 86 12.75 15.19 11.89
N ARG A 87 12.57 13.99 12.45
CA ARG A 87 13.69 13.11 12.81
C ARG A 87 14.38 12.59 11.56
N ASP A 88 13.63 12.19 10.54
CA ASP A 88 14.20 11.72 9.27
C ASP A 88 14.99 12.85 8.57
N LEU A 89 14.45 14.07 8.53
CA LEU A 89 15.13 15.24 7.97
C LEU A 89 16.43 15.59 8.71
N ARG A 90 16.43 15.55 10.05
CA ARG A 90 17.66 15.77 10.84
C ARG A 90 18.68 14.64 10.70
N GLY A 91 18.23 13.43 10.38
CA GLY A 91 19.08 12.26 10.14
C GLY A 91 19.64 12.17 8.73
N ALA A 92 19.16 12.99 7.79
CA ALA A 92 19.61 12.99 6.40
C ALA A 92 21.09 13.33 6.29
N ARG A 93 21.84 12.52 5.55
CA ARG A 93 23.30 12.64 5.37
C ARG A 93 23.68 13.53 4.20
N SER A 94 22.70 13.94 3.40
CA SER A 94 22.89 14.82 2.25
C SER A 94 21.61 15.60 1.94
N VAL A 95 21.75 16.67 1.16
CA VAL A 95 20.60 17.41 0.61
C VAL A 95 19.69 16.47 -0.19
N GLY A 96 20.26 15.56 -0.98
CA GLY A 96 19.48 14.60 -1.76
C GLY A 96 18.61 13.68 -0.88
N GLU A 97 19.12 13.21 0.26
CA GLU A 97 18.32 12.43 1.21
C GLU A 97 17.21 13.27 1.86
N ALA A 98 17.51 14.52 2.22
CA ALA A 98 16.52 15.43 2.79
C ALA A 98 15.38 15.74 1.80
N LEU A 99 15.70 16.02 0.53
CA LEU A 99 14.70 16.16 -0.52
C LEU A 99 13.94 14.83 -0.72
N GLY A 100 14.64 13.69 -0.61
CA GLY A 100 14.02 12.36 -0.66
C GLY A 100 12.86 12.21 0.34
N TYR A 101 13.06 12.59 1.60
CA TYR A 101 12.01 12.52 2.63
C TYR A 101 10.82 13.47 2.39
N LEU A 102 11.02 14.55 1.61
CA LEU A 102 9.95 15.53 1.34
C LEU A 102 9.11 15.18 0.11
N TRP A 103 9.72 14.58 -0.93
CA TRP A 103 9.05 14.36 -2.22
C TRP A 103 8.82 12.91 -2.60
N ARG A 104 9.55 11.94 -2.00
CA ARG A 104 9.32 10.52 -2.31
C ARG A 104 8.13 9.97 -1.53
N PRO A 105 7.54 8.85 -1.99
CA PRO A 105 6.39 8.26 -1.32
C PRO A 105 6.66 7.95 0.16
N PRO A 106 5.62 7.99 1.02
CA PRO A 106 5.73 7.58 2.42
C PRO A 106 6.39 6.21 2.56
N GLY A 107 7.25 6.07 3.57
CA GLY A 107 8.03 4.85 3.78
C GLY A 107 9.35 4.82 3.02
N TRP A 108 9.64 5.77 2.13
CA TRP A 108 10.94 5.85 1.46
C TRP A 108 12.09 6.09 2.45
N ARG A 109 13.21 5.41 2.22
CA ARG A 109 14.49 5.61 2.91
C ARG A 109 15.69 5.43 1.96
N PRO A 110 16.84 6.05 2.25
CA PRO A 110 18.09 5.76 1.55
C PRO A 110 18.45 4.27 1.67
N GLY A 111 18.70 3.60 0.55
CA GLY A 111 19.04 2.16 0.53
C GLY A 111 17.85 1.19 0.61
N GLY A 112 16.61 1.69 0.61
CA GLY A 112 15.40 0.88 0.60
C GLY A 112 14.55 1.09 1.86
N GLY A 113 13.22 1.04 1.69
CA GLY A 113 12.27 1.39 2.73
C GLY A 113 11.04 0.47 2.82
N GLU A 114 9.94 1.09 3.23
CA GLU A 114 8.62 0.49 3.37
C GLU A 114 7.59 1.24 2.53
N THR A 115 7.98 1.74 1.35
CA THR A 115 7.00 2.27 0.41
C THR A 115 6.01 1.17 0.02
N THR A 116 4.78 1.54 -0.31
CA THR A 116 3.76 0.56 -0.71
C THR A 116 4.24 -0.35 -1.85
N GLU A 117 5.00 0.18 -2.80
CA GLU A 117 5.57 -0.61 -3.88
C GLU A 117 6.62 -1.62 -3.39
N GLU A 118 7.56 -1.20 -2.53
CA GLU A 118 8.53 -2.12 -1.91
C GLU A 118 7.84 -3.21 -1.07
N LEU A 119 6.75 -2.87 -0.38
CA LEU A 119 5.96 -3.82 0.39
C LEU A 119 5.25 -4.83 -0.52
N ARG A 120 4.68 -4.40 -1.65
CA ARG A 120 4.07 -5.28 -2.66
C ARG A 120 5.09 -6.23 -3.27
N GLN A 121 6.26 -5.72 -3.64
CA GLN A 121 7.36 -6.54 -4.18
C GLN A 121 7.80 -7.59 -3.17
N ARG A 122 7.98 -7.20 -1.90
CA ARG A 122 8.36 -8.13 -0.82
C ARG A 122 7.30 -9.21 -0.60
N ALA A 123 6.01 -8.84 -0.64
CA ALA A 123 4.91 -9.79 -0.51
C ALA A 123 4.84 -10.76 -1.70
N ALA A 124 5.08 -10.27 -2.93
CA ALA A 124 5.12 -11.10 -4.13
C ALA A 124 6.26 -12.13 -4.07
N LEU A 125 7.47 -11.70 -3.70
CA LEU A 125 8.62 -12.59 -3.54
C LEU A 125 8.40 -13.65 -2.45
N ALA A 126 7.70 -13.31 -1.38
CA ALA A 126 7.35 -14.27 -0.32
C ALA A 126 6.25 -15.26 -0.73
N ALA A 127 5.43 -14.91 -1.73
CA ALA A 127 4.35 -15.74 -2.23
C ALA A 127 4.79 -16.68 -3.37
N GLU A 128 5.95 -16.45 -3.99
CA GLU A 128 6.53 -17.43 -4.90
C GLU A 128 6.89 -18.70 -4.12
N PRO A 129 6.42 -19.89 -4.55
CA PRO A 129 6.86 -21.12 -3.91
C PRO A 129 8.39 -21.17 -4.03
N MET A 130 9.08 -21.42 -2.91
CA MET A 130 10.52 -21.70 -2.90
C MET A 130 10.78 -22.71 -4.02
N ALA A 131 11.33 -22.24 -5.14
CA ALA A 131 11.60 -23.11 -6.29
C ALA A 131 12.39 -24.30 -5.77
N GLU A 132 11.82 -25.51 -5.88
CA GLU A 132 12.51 -26.72 -5.49
C GLU A 132 13.89 -26.70 -6.16
N PRO A 133 14.99 -26.94 -5.43
CA PRO A 133 16.28 -27.09 -6.08
C PRO A 133 16.11 -28.26 -7.05
N ALA A 134 16.29 -27.98 -8.35
CA ALA A 134 16.13 -28.94 -9.42
C ALA A 134 16.80 -30.26 -9.03
N GLY A 135 15.98 -31.28 -8.77
CA GLY A 135 16.44 -32.58 -8.35
C GLY A 135 17.45 -33.11 -9.36
N THR A 136 18.69 -33.28 -8.92
CA THR A 136 19.68 -34.12 -9.61
C THR A 136 19.12 -35.53 -9.62
N ALA A 137 18.40 -35.89 -10.68
CA ALA A 137 18.08 -37.26 -10.99
C ALA A 137 19.39 -37.97 -11.37
N ALA A 138 20.10 -38.48 -10.37
CA ALA A 138 21.19 -39.41 -10.58
C ALA A 138 20.60 -40.69 -11.19
N GLN A 139 20.81 -40.87 -12.49
CA GLN A 139 20.56 -42.13 -13.20
C GLN A 139 21.48 -43.20 -12.59
N ILE A 140 20.89 -44.16 -11.89
CA ILE A 140 21.57 -45.40 -11.52
C ILE A 140 21.11 -46.45 -12.54
N ALA A 141 21.93 -46.70 -13.55
CA ALA A 141 21.79 -47.86 -14.41
C ALA A 141 22.30 -49.10 -13.64
N PRO A 142 21.52 -50.18 -13.50
CA PRO A 142 22.09 -51.44 -13.05
C PRO A 142 22.81 -52.10 -14.24
N THR A 143 24.08 -52.42 -14.01
CA THR A 143 24.87 -53.31 -14.86
C THR A 143 24.62 -54.73 -14.37
N ALA A 144 24.10 -55.60 -15.25
CA ALA A 144 24.30 -57.06 -15.35
C ALA A 144 23.05 -57.75 -15.92
#